data_AF-A0A3N5Z1F8-F1
#
_entry.id   AF-A0A3N5Z1F8-F1
#
_cell.length_a   1.000
_cell.length_b   1.000
_cell.length_c   1.000
_cell.angle_alpha   90.00
_cell.angle_beta   90.00
_cell.angle_gamma   90.00
#
_symmetry.space_group_name_H-M   'P 1'
#
loop_
_entity.id
_entity.type
_entity.pdbx_description
1 polymer ?
#
loop_
_entity_poly.entity_id
_entity_poly.type
_entity_poly.pdbx_seq_one_letter_code
_entity_poly.pdbx_strand_id
1 'polypeptide(L)'
;MLAIVGTVPDLQFPLVGGQAKLQGKAIRVEGHSVPINRGTPALIAAAIKTLEAIGRPAPYVYLAGDIGLGEGSRGLYDHLVRHLPHADWGVLTFHYLQPDVDWHNRVLFAIGEMRRRPLLIADAGYMYAAKMSGMAEEYDLFTPDAGELAFLADDQAPHPFYTRGFILHEEQKVPDLIARAYRYKNAARLLLVKGKVDYVAGAQG
;
A
#
# COMPACT_ATOMS: atom_id res chain seq x y z
N MET A 1 2.07 -15.01 -8.14
CA MET A 1 3.29 -14.35 -7.62
C MET A 1 2.90 -13.05 -6.94
N LEU A 2 3.68 -12.58 -5.96
CA LEU A 2 3.48 -11.31 -5.24
C LEU A 2 4.25 -10.19 -5.95
N ALA A 3 3.58 -9.07 -6.22
CA ALA A 3 4.21 -7.84 -6.64
C ALA A 3 3.95 -6.71 -5.63
N ILE A 4 4.98 -5.93 -5.32
CA ILE A 4 4.93 -4.78 -4.40
C ILE A 4 5.22 -3.50 -5.19
N VAL A 5 4.36 -2.51 -5.05
CA VAL A 5 4.49 -1.19 -5.66
C VAL A 5 4.74 -0.17 -4.57
N GLY A 6 5.73 0.69 -4.77
CA GLY A 6 5.90 1.86 -3.92
C GLY A 6 7.14 2.67 -4.28
N THR A 7 7.27 3.84 -3.68
CA THR A 7 8.41 4.72 -3.91
C THR A 7 9.52 4.50 -2.89
N VAL A 8 10.71 5.01 -3.23
CA VAL A 8 11.88 5.08 -2.36
C VAL A 8 12.32 6.54 -2.23
N PRO A 9 12.84 6.99 -1.07
CA PRO A 9 13.14 8.40 -0.80
C PRO A 9 14.46 8.85 -1.45
N ASP A 10 14.56 8.74 -2.76
CA ASP A 10 15.73 9.11 -3.57
C ASP A 10 15.27 9.63 -4.94
N LEU A 11 15.42 10.93 -5.20
CA LEU A 11 15.01 11.55 -6.47
C LEU A 11 15.73 11.00 -7.70
N GLN A 12 16.94 10.46 -7.54
CA GLN A 12 17.74 9.95 -8.66
C GLN A 12 17.43 8.49 -8.97
N PHE A 13 16.61 7.84 -8.14
CA PHE A 13 16.25 6.45 -8.34
C PHE A 13 15.25 6.30 -9.51
N PRO A 14 15.60 5.55 -10.57
CA PRO A 14 14.75 5.44 -11.75
C PRO A 14 13.51 4.58 -11.48
N LEU A 15 12.55 4.64 -12.40
CA LEU A 15 11.45 3.67 -12.43
C LEU A 15 12.00 2.31 -12.84
N VAL A 16 11.91 1.32 -11.96
CA VAL A 16 12.38 -0.04 -12.19
C VAL A 16 11.32 -1.07 -11.80
N GLY A 17 11.20 -2.09 -12.63
CA GLY A 17 10.40 -3.28 -12.37
C GLY A 17 11.31 -4.50 -12.40
N GLY A 18 11.34 -5.31 -11.34
CA GLY A 18 12.18 -6.51 -11.32
C GLY A 18 12.02 -7.34 -10.05
N GLN A 19 12.68 -8.50 -10.02
CA GLN A 19 12.70 -9.34 -8.83
C GLN A 19 13.66 -8.75 -7.79
N ALA A 20 13.14 -8.46 -6.59
CA ALA A 20 13.94 -7.90 -5.51
C ALA A 20 14.84 -8.95 -4.86
N LYS A 21 16.04 -8.54 -4.47
CA LYS A 21 16.99 -9.36 -3.69
C LYS A 21 17.45 -8.60 -2.47
N LEU A 22 17.61 -9.30 -1.36
CA LEU A 22 18.21 -8.75 -0.16
C LEU A 22 19.73 -8.95 -0.21
N GLN A 23 20.51 -7.87 -0.11
CA GLN A 23 21.96 -7.93 -0.02
C GLN A 23 22.46 -7.08 1.14
N GLY A 24 22.83 -7.74 2.24
CA GLY A 24 23.23 -7.06 3.46
C GLY A 24 22.10 -6.18 3.99
N LYS A 25 22.34 -4.86 4.04
CA LYS A 25 21.38 -3.83 4.50
C LYS A 25 20.69 -3.08 3.35
N ALA A 26 20.64 -3.66 2.15
CA ALA A 26 20.04 -3.04 0.98
C ALA A 26 19.17 -4.02 0.18
N ILE A 27 18.15 -3.48 -0.49
CA ILE A 27 17.40 -4.16 -1.55
C ILE A 27 18.09 -3.88 -2.89
N ARG A 28 18.24 -4.91 -3.72
CA ARG A 28 18.68 -4.77 -5.10
C ARG A 28 17.59 -5.19 -6.08
N VAL A 29 17.46 -4.43 -7.16
CA VAL A 29 16.55 -4.68 -8.27
C VAL A 29 17.15 -4.08 -9.55
N GLU A 30 17.20 -4.84 -10.65
CA GLU A 30 17.71 -4.38 -11.95
C GLU A 30 19.05 -3.59 -11.89
N GLY A 31 19.99 -4.02 -11.05
CA GLY A 31 21.29 -3.37 -10.89
C GLY A 31 21.31 -2.14 -9.96
N HIS A 32 20.15 -1.64 -9.55
CA HIS A 32 20.01 -0.57 -8.57
C HIS A 32 19.98 -1.09 -7.13
N SER A 33 20.41 -0.26 -6.18
CA SER A 33 20.50 -0.62 -4.77
C SER A 33 19.85 0.46 -3.91
N VAL A 34 18.99 0.05 -2.98
CA VAL A 34 18.27 0.95 -2.06
C VAL A 34 18.55 0.54 -0.61
N PRO A 35 19.02 1.44 0.27
CA PRO A 35 19.25 1.11 1.67
C PRO A 35 17.94 0.79 2.40
N ILE A 36 17.99 -0.19 3.29
CA ILE A 36 16.85 -0.58 4.13
C ILE A 36 16.85 0.31 5.37
N ASN A 37 15.99 1.32 5.36
CA ASN A 37 15.80 2.22 6.50
C ASN A 37 14.36 2.10 7.03
N ARG A 38 13.38 2.52 6.21
CA ARG A 38 11.95 2.53 6.52
C ARG A 38 11.12 2.51 5.24
N GLY A 39 9.81 2.35 5.36
CA GLY A 39 8.88 2.42 4.24
C GLY A 39 9.03 1.26 3.27
N THR A 40 8.87 1.52 1.97
CA THR A 40 8.81 0.47 0.93
C THR A 40 10.03 -0.47 0.94
N PRO A 41 11.29 -0.01 1.09
CA PRO A 41 12.45 -0.91 1.22
C PRO A 41 12.38 -1.84 2.43
N ALA A 42 11.86 -1.38 3.57
CA ALA A 42 11.69 -2.20 4.77
C ALA A 42 10.59 -3.25 4.59
N LEU A 43 9.46 -2.87 3.99
CA LEU A 43 8.40 -3.81 3.60
C LEU A 43 8.94 -4.91 2.67
N ILE A 44 9.72 -4.55 1.65
CA ILE A 44 10.29 -5.52 0.72
C ILE A 44 11.27 -6.47 1.42
N ALA A 45 12.14 -5.94 2.30
CA ALA A 45 13.05 -6.78 3.07
C ALA A 45 12.31 -7.80 3.95
N ALA A 46 11.27 -7.35 4.64
CA ALA A 46 10.41 -8.21 5.44
C ALA A 46 9.70 -9.26 4.57
N ALA A 47 9.13 -8.85 3.44
CA ALA A 47 8.47 -9.76 2.49
C ALA A 47 9.44 -10.82 1.95
N ILE A 48 10.67 -10.45 1.60
CA ILE A 48 11.71 -11.40 1.19
C ILE A 48 11.95 -12.44 2.29
N LYS A 49 12.16 -12.01 3.53
CA LYS A 49 12.40 -12.94 4.65
C LYS A 49 11.22 -13.84 4.96
N THR A 50 10.01 -13.32 4.88
CA THR A 50 8.79 -14.11 5.04
C THR A 50 8.67 -15.15 3.94
N LEU A 51 8.88 -14.77 2.68
CA LEU A 51 8.79 -15.68 1.53
C LEU A 51 9.88 -16.75 1.55
N GLU A 52 11.11 -16.38 1.93
CA GLU A 52 12.21 -17.33 2.16
C GLU A 52 11.83 -18.38 3.21
N ALA A 53 11.25 -17.96 4.34
CA ALA A 53 10.87 -18.86 5.43
C ALA A 53 9.78 -19.87 5.02
N ILE A 54 8.93 -19.54 4.05
CA ILE A 54 7.87 -20.42 3.54
C ILE A 54 8.20 -21.05 2.18
N GLY A 55 9.46 -20.98 1.73
CA GLY A 55 9.92 -21.62 0.49
C GLY A 55 9.31 -21.04 -0.78
N ARG A 56 9.03 -19.73 -0.82
CA ARG A 56 8.47 -19.00 -1.96
C ARG A 56 9.51 -18.08 -2.61
N PRO A 57 9.38 -17.78 -3.91
CA PRO A 57 10.29 -16.86 -4.59
C PRO A 57 10.17 -15.44 -4.01
N ALA A 58 11.28 -14.70 -4.06
CA ALA A 58 11.32 -13.29 -3.69
C ALA A 58 10.30 -12.46 -4.50
N PRO A 59 9.77 -11.36 -3.94
CA PRO A 59 8.71 -10.59 -4.57
C PRO A 59 9.24 -9.85 -5.81
N TYR A 60 8.35 -9.65 -6.78
CA TYR A 60 8.58 -8.66 -7.82
C TYR A 60 8.26 -7.28 -7.26
N VAL A 61 8.99 -6.26 -7.69
CA VAL A 61 8.77 -4.88 -7.21
C VAL A 61 8.68 -3.92 -8.37
N TYR A 62 7.83 -2.90 -8.22
CA TYR A 62 7.79 -1.70 -9.05
C TYR A 62 8.17 -0.51 -8.17
N LEU A 63 9.35 0.05 -8.40
CA LEU A 63 9.92 1.12 -7.59
C LEU A 63 10.23 2.34 -8.43
N ALA A 64 10.08 3.52 -7.83
CA ALA A 64 10.57 4.78 -8.37
C ALA A 64 11.01 5.70 -7.23
N GLY A 65 11.90 6.62 -7.56
CA GLY A 65 12.35 7.68 -6.66
C GLY A 65 11.28 8.73 -6.40
N ASP A 66 10.94 9.00 -5.14
CA ASP A 66 10.03 10.08 -4.76
C ASP A 66 10.31 10.55 -3.32
N ILE A 67 10.46 11.87 -3.15
CA ILE A 67 10.67 12.50 -1.84
C ILE A 67 9.41 13.19 -1.30
N GLY A 68 8.25 12.92 -1.90
CA GLY A 68 6.96 13.49 -1.52
C GLY A 68 6.42 14.57 -2.45
N LEU A 69 7.05 14.77 -3.62
CA LEU A 69 6.59 15.71 -4.66
C LEU A 69 5.74 15.03 -5.74
N GLY A 70 5.71 13.69 -5.76
CA GLY A 70 4.78 12.90 -6.57
C GLY A 70 5.26 12.54 -7.96
N GLU A 71 6.44 13.00 -8.37
CA GLU A 71 6.94 12.71 -9.72
C GLU A 71 7.16 11.21 -9.93
N GLY A 72 7.87 10.55 -9.00
CA GLY A 72 8.03 9.10 -9.03
C GLY A 72 6.72 8.35 -8.88
N SER A 73 5.82 8.82 -8.00
CA SER A 73 4.50 8.24 -7.83
C SER A 73 3.68 8.28 -9.13
N ARG A 74 3.62 9.43 -9.81
CA ARG A 74 2.94 9.59 -11.11
C ARG A 74 3.57 8.70 -12.19
N GLY A 75 4.90 8.58 -12.20
CA GLY A 75 5.59 7.64 -13.08
C GLY A 75 5.18 6.18 -12.85
N LEU A 76 5.09 5.75 -11.58
CA LEU A 76 4.60 4.42 -11.23
C LEU A 76 3.15 4.21 -11.65
N TYR A 77 2.26 5.17 -11.39
CA TYR A 77 0.86 5.08 -11.82
C TYR A 77 0.74 4.90 -13.34
N ASP A 78 1.41 5.75 -14.13
CA ASP A 78 1.41 5.64 -15.60
C ASP A 78 1.96 4.29 -16.08
N HIS A 79 3.06 3.83 -15.48
CA HIS A 79 3.62 2.52 -15.80
C HIS A 79 2.63 1.40 -15.50
N LEU A 80 2.00 1.40 -14.32
CA LEU A 80 1.04 0.36 -13.95
C LEU A 80 -0.17 0.33 -14.88
N VAL A 81 -0.76 1.48 -15.21
CA VAL A 81 -1.90 1.57 -16.12
C VAL A 81 -1.60 0.89 -17.46
N ARG A 82 -0.38 1.07 -18.00
CA ARG A 82 0.01 0.51 -19.31
C ARG A 82 0.31 -0.98 -19.27
N HIS A 83 0.81 -1.51 -18.15
CA HIS A 83 1.39 -2.85 -18.11
C HIS A 83 0.57 -3.86 -17.32
N LEU A 84 -0.26 -3.43 -16.36
CA LEU A 84 -1.09 -4.33 -15.56
C LEU A 84 -2.05 -5.18 -16.40
N PRO A 85 -2.75 -4.67 -17.44
CA PRO A 85 -3.69 -5.50 -18.23
C PRO A 85 -3.04 -6.76 -18.84
N HIS A 86 -1.72 -6.72 -19.06
CA HIS A 86 -0.94 -7.82 -19.62
C HIS A 86 -0.16 -8.63 -18.56
N ALA A 87 -0.25 -8.28 -17.28
CA ALA A 87 0.40 -8.98 -16.19
C ALA A 87 -0.47 -10.10 -15.62
N ASP A 88 0.16 -11.05 -14.91
CA ASP A 88 -0.50 -12.22 -14.29
C ASP A 88 -0.14 -12.30 -12.79
N TRP A 89 -0.30 -11.19 -12.09
CA TRP A 89 -0.07 -11.12 -10.64
C TRP A 89 -1.18 -11.83 -9.88
N GLY A 90 -0.81 -12.56 -8.82
CA GLY A 90 -1.78 -13.18 -7.91
C GLY A 90 -2.11 -12.28 -6.72
N VAL A 91 -1.17 -11.43 -6.34
CA VAL A 91 -1.30 -10.44 -5.27
C VAL A 91 -0.58 -9.16 -5.71
N LEU A 92 -1.25 -8.02 -5.58
CA LEU A 92 -0.68 -6.69 -5.73
C LEU A 92 -0.74 -5.97 -4.38
N THR A 93 0.42 -5.58 -3.87
CA THR A 93 0.53 -4.76 -2.67
C THR A 93 0.98 -3.37 -3.07
N PHE A 94 0.15 -2.38 -2.75
CA PHE A 94 0.48 -0.97 -2.90
C PHE A 94 0.86 -0.40 -1.55
N HIS A 95 2.08 0.10 -1.44
CA HIS A 95 2.59 0.69 -0.21
C HIS A 95 2.60 2.22 -0.32
N TYR A 96 3.76 2.86 -0.33
CA TYR A 96 3.82 4.32 -0.40
C TYR A 96 3.84 4.80 -1.85
N LEU A 97 2.73 5.39 -2.30
CA LEU A 97 2.68 6.32 -3.43
C LEU A 97 2.03 7.60 -2.92
N GLN A 98 2.38 8.75 -3.50
CA GLN A 98 1.66 9.97 -3.19
C GLN A 98 0.17 9.78 -3.55
N PRO A 99 -0.75 10.07 -2.63
CA PRO A 99 -2.17 9.89 -2.89
C PRO A 99 -2.63 10.78 -4.06
N ASP A 100 -3.23 10.15 -5.07
CA ASP A 100 -3.78 10.82 -6.25
C ASP A 100 -5.01 10.02 -6.71
N VAL A 101 -6.19 10.61 -6.60
CA VAL A 101 -7.48 9.93 -6.83
C VAL A 101 -7.65 9.53 -8.30
N ASP A 102 -7.27 10.40 -9.23
CA ASP A 102 -7.43 10.15 -10.66
C ASP A 102 -6.52 9.01 -11.11
N TRP A 103 -5.25 9.06 -10.69
CA TRP A 103 -4.30 8.00 -11.01
C TRP A 103 -4.64 6.67 -10.33
N HIS A 104 -5.07 6.70 -9.07
CA HIS A 104 -5.58 5.52 -8.37
C HIS A 104 -6.71 4.85 -9.16
N ASN A 105 -7.71 5.62 -9.58
CA ASN A 105 -8.86 5.07 -10.32
C ASN A 105 -8.45 4.47 -11.66
N ARG A 106 -7.52 5.10 -12.38
CA ARG A 106 -6.95 4.55 -13.62
C ARG A 106 -6.24 3.22 -13.38
N VAL A 107 -5.46 3.09 -12.31
CA VAL A 107 -4.82 1.82 -11.95
C VAL A 107 -5.87 0.75 -11.64
N LEU A 108 -6.92 1.11 -10.90
CA LEU A 108 -7.99 0.17 -10.58
C LEU A 108 -8.75 -0.30 -11.84
N PHE A 109 -9.00 0.59 -12.81
CA PHE A 109 -9.56 0.20 -14.11
C PHE A 109 -8.63 -0.76 -14.87
N ALA A 110 -7.32 -0.47 -14.92
CA ALA A 110 -6.34 -1.35 -15.56
C ALA A 110 -6.25 -2.73 -14.88
N ILE A 111 -6.45 -2.80 -13.56
CA ILE A 111 -6.57 -4.08 -12.83
C ILE A 111 -7.84 -4.84 -13.27
N GLY A 112 -8.94 -4.14 -13.53
CA GLY A 112 -10.18 -4.72 -14.04
C GLY A 112 -10.04 -5.34 -15.44
N GLU A 113 -9.06 -4.89 -16.23
CA GLU A 113 -8.74 -5.45 -17.56
C GLU A 113 -7.78 -6.65 -17.50
N MET A 114 -7.22 -6.97 -16.33
CA MET A 114 -6.37 -8.14 -16.15
C MET A 114 -7.15 -9.43 -16.39
N ARG A 115 -6.50 -10.42 -17.00
CA ARG A 115 -7.11 -11.76 -17.22
C ARG A 115 -7.67 -12.39 -15.94
N ARG A 116 -7.01 -12.14 -14.80
CA ARG A 116 -7.48 -12.54 -13.48
C ARG A 116 -7.24 -11.40 -12.50
N ARG A 117 -8.27 -11.07 -11.72
CA ARG A 117 -8.16 -10.07 -10.67
C ARG A 117 -7.23 -10.58 -9.55
N PRO A 118 -6.13 -9.87 -9.24
CA PRO A 118 -5.28 -10.21 -8.09
C PRO A 118 -5.98 -9.90 -6.77
N LEU A 119 -5.45 -10.46 -5.68
CA LEU A 119 -5.72 -9.94 -4.34
C LEU A 119 -5.07 -8.56 -4.19
N LEU A 120 -5.83 -7.59 -3.73
CA LEU A 120 -5.38 -6.20 -3.58
C LEU A 120 -5.11 -5.88 -2.12
N ILE A 121 -3.88 -5.48 -1.83
CA ILE A 121 -3.46 -5.02 -0.50
C ILE A 121 -3.03 -3.57 -0.63
N ALA A 122 -3.54 -2.69 0.26
CA ALA A 122 -3.02 -1.34 0.38
C ALA A 122 -2.50 -1.08 1.80
N ASP A 123 -1.38 -0.38 1.87
CA ASP A 123 -0.72 0.04 3.11
C ASP A 123 -0.20 1.47 2.97
N ALA A 124 0.08 2.13 4.08
CA ALA A 124 0.57 3.50 4.14
C ALA A 124 -0.24 4.47 3.25
N GLY A 125 0.44 5.28 2.42
CA GLY A 125 -0.17 6.33 1.60
C GLY A 125 -1.24 5.85 0.62
N TYR A 126 -1.17 4.61 0.13
CA TYR A 126 -2.12 4.15 -0.87
C TYR A 126 -3.52 3.87 -0.31
N MET A 127 -3.62 3.51 0.98
CA MET A 127 -4.92 3.37 1.66
C MET A 127 -5.69 4.69 1.60
N TYR A 128 -4.99 5.83 1.66
CA TYR A 128 -5.61 7.14 1.58
C TYR A 128 -6.19 7.42 0.19
N ALA A 129 -5.47 7.07 -0.87
CA ALA A 129 -5.97 7.21 -2.24
C ALA A 129 -7.24 6.35 -2.46
N ALA A 130 -7.23 5.12 -1.94
CA ALA A 130 -8.38 4.23 -1.99
C ALA A 130 -9.59 4.77 -1.20
N LYS A 131 -9.37 5.33 0.00
CA LYS A 131 -10.43 6.01 0.76
C LYS A 131 -10.96 7.24 0.01
N MET A 132 -10.09 8.15 -0.38
CA MET A 132 -10.48 9.43 -1.00
C MET A 132 -11.18 9.26 -2.35
N SER A 133 -10.89 8.18 -3.07
CA SER A 133 -11.59 7.82 -4.31
C SER A 133 -12.98 7.22 -4.09
N GLY A 134 -13.32 6.85 -2.85
CA GLY A 134 -14.54 6.10 -2.53
C GLY A 134 -14.48 4.62 -2.91
N MET A 135 -13.28 4.11 -3.21
CA MET A 135 -13.06 2.74 -3.71
C MET A 135 -12.34 1.85 -2.69
N ALA A 136 -12.45 2.16 -1.39
CA ALA A 136 -11.79 1.37 -0.35
C ALA A 136 -12.29 -0.09 -0.32
N GLU A 137 -13.59 -0.32 -0.55
CA GLU A 137 -14.21 -1.65 -0.57
C GLU A 137 -13.68 -2.56 -1.71
N GLU A 138 -13.02 -1.98 -2.71
CA GLU A 138 -12.37 -2.72 -3.80
C GLU A 138 -11.08 -3.40 -3.35
N TYR A 139 -10.54 -3.09 -2.17
CA TYR A 139 -9.35 -3.74 -1.66
C TYR A 139 -9.69 -4.94 -0.78
N ASP A 140 -8.88 -5.98 -0.86
CA ASP A 140 -9.07 -7.20 -0.06
C ASP A 140 -8.50 -7.02 1.35
N LEU A 141 -7.41 -6.26 1.50
CA LEU A 141 -6.78 -5.99 2.78
C LEU A 141 -6.21 -4.57 2.87
N PHE A 142 -6.54 -3.87 3.94
CA PHE A 142 -5.78 -2.72 4.41
C PHE A 142 -5.01 -3.08 5.68
N THR A 143 -3.84 -2.48 5.86
CA THR A 143 -2.99 -2.73 7.02
C THR A 143 -2.70 -1.45 7.81
N PRO A 144 -3.69 -0.69 8.30
CA PRO A 144 -3.45 0.59 8.95
C PRO A 144 -2.81 0.44 10.34
N ASP A 145 -2.07 1.43 10.81
CA ASP A 145 -1.87 1.63 12.26
C ASP A 145 -3.08 2.38 12.89
N ALA A 146 -3.06 2.62 14.19
CA ALA A 146 -4.17 3.30 14.88
C ALA A 146 -4.42 4.74 14.39
N GLY A 147 -3.37 5.49 14.02
CA GLY A 147 -3.51 6.84 13.48
C GLY A 147 -4.04 6.84 12.05
N GLU A 148 -3.58 5.91 11.22
CA GLU A 148 -4.11 5.68 9.87
C GLU A 148 -5.58 5.24 9.94
N LEU A 149 -5.93 4.37 10.89
CA LEU A 149 -7.30 3.93 11.12
C LEU A 149 -8.20 5.10 11.55
N ALA A 150 -7.72 6.01 12.40
CA ALA A 150 -8.47 7.21 12.77
C ALA A 150 -8.81 8.07 11.54
N PHE A 151 -7.90 8.16 10.56
CA PHE A 151 -8.21 8.77 9.27
C PHE A 151 -9.28 8.00 8.51
N LEU A 152 -9.20 6.67 8.40
CA LEU A 152 -10.24 5.87 7.73
C LEU A 152 -11.62 6.02 8.39
N ALA A 153 -11.66 6.14 9.72
CA ALA A 153 -12.88 6.28 10.51
C ALA A 153 -13.55 7.68 10.45
N ASP A 154 -12.86 8.69 9.91
CA ASP A 154 -13.37 10.05 9.75
C ASP A 154 -13.95 10.25 8.34
N ASP A 155 -15.27 10.42 8.23
CA ASP A 155 -15.98 10.62 6.97
C ASP A 155 -15.76 12.00 6.35
N GLN A 156 -15.34 12.98 7.15
CA GLN A 156 -15.17 14.36 6.73
C GLN A 156 -13.70 14.74 6.51
N ALA A 157 -12.73 13.90 6.90
CA ALA A 157 -11.32 14.20 6.75
C ALA A 157 -10.87 14.16 5.28
N PRO A 158 -10.51 15.31 4.67
CA PRO A 158 -10.11 15.37 3.27
C PRO A 158 -8.66 14.92 3.04
N HIS A 159 -7.84 14.87 4.09
CA HIS A 159 -6.45 14.40 4.05
C HIS A 159 -6.01 13.89 5.44
N PRO A 160 -5.06 12.92 5.53
CA PRO A 160 -4.52 12.44 6.82
C PRO A 160 -4.01 13.53 7.75
N PHE A 161 -3.37 14.58 7.21
CA PHE A 161 -2.93 15.75 7.99
C PHE A 161 -4.09 16.50 8.68
N TYR A 162 -5.32 16.37 8.20
CA TYR A 162 -6.49 17.04 8.75
C TYR A 162 -7.34 16.16 9.67
N THR A 163 -6.87 14.96 10.05
CA THR A 163 -7.52 14.21 11.15
C THR A 163 -7.49 15.08 12.39
N ARG A 164 -8.66 15.55 12.83
CA ARG A 164 -8.84 16.55 13.88
C ARG A 164 -8.26 16.08 15.22
N GLY A 165 -6.98 16.31 15.52
CA GLY A 165 -6.42 16.15 16.88
C GLY A 165 -6.50 14.74 17.51
N PHE A 166 -6.68 13.67 16.73
CA PHE A 166 -6.98 12.32 17.24
C PHE A 166 -5.76 11.39 17.41
N ILE A 167 -4.56 11.79 16.98
CA ILE A 167 -3.40 10.87 16.86
C ILE A 167 -2.87 10.36 18.23
N LEU A 168 -3.21 11.00 19.36
CA LEU A 168 -2.53 10.73 20.65
C LEU A 168 -3.34 9.97 21.72
N HIS A 169 -4.63 9.67 21.53
CA HIS A 169 -5.48 9.14 22.63
C HIS A 169 -6.35 7.92 22.30
N GLU A 170 -6.19 7.26 21.14
CA GLU A 170 -7.22 6.36 20.61
C GLU A 170 -6.93 4.85 20.65
N GLU A 171 -5.83 4.38 21.25
CA GLU A 171 -5.54 2.93 21.32
C GLU A 171 -6.67 2.10 22.00
N GLN A 172 -7.44 2.71 22.91
CA GLN A 172 -8.59 2.06 23.57
C GLN A 172 -9.89 2.11 22.75
N LYS A 173 -9.90 2.76 21.58
CA LYS A 173 -11.07 2.91 20.70
C LYS A 173 -10.91 2.19 19.36
N VAL A 174 -9.88 1.36 19.18
CA VAL A 174 -9.64 0.66 17.90
C VAL A 174 -10.88 -0.09 17.39
N PRO A 175 -11.62 -0.88 18.19
CA PRO A 175 -12.87 -1.50 17.74
C PRO A 175 -13.93 -0.49 17.25
N ASP A 176 -14.09 0.65 17.94
CA ASP A 176 -15.02 1.70 17.53
C ASP A 176 -14.59 2.37 16.22
N LEU A 177 -13.28 2.60 16.05
CA LEU A 177 -12.71 3.14 14.82
C LEU A 177 -12.88 2.18 13.64
N ILE A 178 -12.66 0.88 13.86
CA ILE A 178 -12.95 -0.18 12.87
C ILE A 178 -14.42 -0.12 12.46
N ALA A 179 -15.34 -0.11 13.43
CA ALA A 179 -16.77 -0.06 13.17
C ALA A 179 -17.18 1.19 12.38
N ARG A 180 -16.58 2.35 12.69
CA ARG A 180 -16.78 3.59 11.95
C ARG A 180 -16.22 3.52 10.53
N ALA A 181 -15.01 3.02 10.34
CA ALA A 181 -14.40 2.89 9.02
C ALA A 181 -15.28 2.03 8.09
N TYR A 182 -15.83 0.91 8.59
CA TYR A 182 -16.79 0.09 7.85
C TYR A 182 -18.14 0.79 7.65
N ARG A 183 -18.68 1.47 8.66
CA ARG A 183 -19.93 2.25 8.53
C ARG A 183 -19.87 3.27 7.40
N TYR A 184 -18.71 3.92 7.24
CA TYR A 184 -18.49 4.92 6.21
C TYR A 184 -17.91 4.37 4.90
N LYS A 185 -17.79 3.03 4.77
CA LYS A 185 -17.24 2.37 3.58
C LYS A 185 -15.82 2.83 3.20
N ASN A 186 -15.05 3.20 4.21
CA ASN A 186 -13.68 3.69 4.09
C ASN A 186 -12.63 2.59 4.36
N ALA A 187 -13.06 1.34 4.45
CA ALA A 187 -12.22 0.19 4.75
C ALA A 187 -12.23 -0.82 3.60
N ALA A 188 -11.12 -1.54 3.45
CA ALA A 188 -11.06 -2.76 2.66
C ALA A 188 -11.94 -3.86 3.25
N ARG A 189 -12.13 -4.95 2.49
CA ARG A 189 -12.89 -6.13 2.92
C ARG A 189 -12.42 -6.67 4.27
N LEU A 190 -11.11 -6.64 4.51
CA LEU A 190 -10.49 -6.92 5.80
C LEU A 190 -9.54 -5.80 6.21
N LEU A 191 -9.45 -5.56 7.52
CA LEU A 191 -8.44 -4.72 8.14
C LEU A 191 -7.49 -5.58 8.98
N LEU A 192 -6.18 -5.35 8.86
CA LEU A 192 -5.17 -5.76 9.84
C LEU A 192 -4.63 -4.49 10.51
N VAL A 193 -5.22 -4.13 11.65
CA VAL A 193 -4.84 -2.91 12.38
C VAL A 193 -3.63 -3.22 13.27
N LYS A 194 -2.51 -2.56 12.99
CA LYS A 194 -1.22 -2.75 13.65
C LYS A 194 -1.16 -1.96 14.97
N GLY A 195 -0.68 -2.58 16.04
CA GLY A 195 -0.52 -1.89 17.33
C GLY A 195 0.17 -2.75 18.40
N LYS A 196 -0.03 -2.39 19.68
CA LYS A 196 0.40 -3.26 20.80
C LYS A 196 -0.31 -4.63 20.77
N VAL A 197 -1.57 -4.61 20.34
CA VAL A 197 -2.36 -5.78 19.99
C VAL A 197 -2.83 -5.54 18.57
N ASP A 198 -2.56 -6.50 17.68
CA ASP A 198 -3.05 -6.44 16.31
C ASP A 198 -4.50 -6.90 16.25
N TYR A 199 -5.32 -6.21 15.47
CA TYR A 199 -6.72 -6.57 15.24
C TYR A 199 -6.91 -7.02 13.79
N VAL A 200 -7.62 -8.13 13.60
CA VAL A 200 -8.13 -8.55 12.30
C VAL A 200 -9.63 -8.41 12.34
N ALA A 201 -10.20 -7.60 11.44
CA ALA A 201 -11.62 -7.31 11.43
C ALA A 201 -12.18 -7.29 10.01
N GLY A 202 -13.47 -7.59 9.90
CA GLY A 202 -14.25 -7.45 8.68
C GLY A 202 -15.49 -6.59 8.93
N ALA A 203 -16.32 -6.39 7.90
CA ALA A 203 -17.56 -5.61 8.04
C ALA A 203 -18.57 -6.19 9.05
N GLN A 204 -18.39 -7.45 9.48
CA GLN A 204 -19.25 -8.13 10.44
C GLN A 204 -18.80 -7.98 11.92
N GLY A 205 -17.68 -7.30 12.17
CA GLY A 205 -17.00 -7.28 13.48
C GLY A 205 -15.89 -8.30 13.53
#